data_AF-A0A8C7GYZ9-F1
#
_entry.id   AF-A0A8C7GYZ9-F1
#
_cell.length_a   1.000
_cell.length_b   1.000
_cell.length_c   1.000
_cell.angle_alpha   90.00
_cell.angle_beta   90.00
_cell.angle_gamma   90.00
#
_symmetry.space_group_name_H-M   'P 1'
#
loop_
_entity.id
_entity.type
_entity.pdbx_description
1 polymer ?
#
loop_
_entity_poly.entity_id
_entity_poly.type
_entity_poly.pdbx_seq_one_letter_code
_entity_poly.pdbx_strand_id
1 'polypeptide(L)'
;YSDIILTTERAYQKQPTIFQNKKRVLVGEGGKENLTCILFLQAIDGIYIDKKCPFTGNVSIRGRILSGVVTKMKMQRTIVIRRDYLHYIRKYNRFEKRHKNMSVHLSPAFR
;
A
#
# COMPACT_ATOMS: atom_id res chain seq x y z
N TYR A 1 3.03 20.47 6.65
CA TYR A 1 1.62 20.70 7.05
C TYR A 1 0.78 19.45 6.75
N SER A 2 0.96 18.40 7.55
CA SER A 2 0.03 17.30 7.84
C SER A 2 0.87 16.17 8.43
N ASP A 3 1.43 16.44 9.61
CA ASP A 3 1.93 15.36 10.46
C ASP A 3 0.71 14.51 10.81
N ILE A 4 0.68 13.29 10.27
CA ILE A 4 -0.38 12.34 10.58
C ILE A 4 -0.20 12.02 12.06
N ILE A 5 -1.04 12.59 12.91
CA ILE A 5 -1.16 12.20 14.30
C ILE A 5 -1.34 10.68 14.29
N LEU A 6 -0.35 9.96 14.81
CA LEU A 6 -0.23 8.50 14.78
C LEU A 6 -1.48 7.77 15.29
N THR A 7 -2.27 8.45 16.11
CA THR A 7 -3.42 7.92 16.83
C THR A 7 -4.59 8.90 16.74
N THR A 8 -5.24 8.97 15.58
CA THR A 8 -6.55 9.64 15.44
C THR A 8 -7.71 8.77 15.89
N GLU A 9 -7.50 7.45 15.95
CA GLU A 9 -8.52 6.47 16.34
C GLU A 9 -8.55 6.26 17.86
N ARG A 10 -9.72 5.90 18.41
CA ARG A 10 -9.89 5.61 19.84
C ARG A 10 -9.03 4.44 20.32
N ALA A 11 -8.77 3.47 19.44
CA ALA A 11 -7.93 2.32 19.73
C ALA A 11 -6.45 2.64 19.50
N TYR A 12 -5.59 2.19 20.41
CA TYR A 12 -4.14 2.31 20.24
C TYR A 12 -3.67 1.53 19.00
N GLN A 13 -3.03 2.24 18.08
CA GLN A 13 -2.49 1.65 16.86
C GLN A 13 -1.10 1.10 17.13
N LYS A 14 -0.87 -0.18 16.81
CA LYS A 14 0.43 -0.84 16.87
C LYS A 14 0.59 -1.87 15.75
N GLN A 15 1.83 -2.14 15.37
CA GLN A 15 2.14 -3.29 14.51
C GLN A 15 1.98 -4.58 15.34
N PRO A 16 1.24 -5.58 14.85
CA PRO A 16 0.93 -6.78 15.65
C PRO A 16 2.18 -7.61 15.96
N THR A 17 3.14 -7.67 15.04
CA THR A 17 4.36 -8.49 15.16
C THR A 17 5.47 -7.81 15.98
N ILE A 18 5.39 -6.49 16.19
CA ILE A 18 6.47 -5.72 16.81
C ILE A 18 6.09 -5.35 18.24
N PHE A 19 6.77 -6.00 19.19
CA PHE A 19 6.68 -5.64 20.60
C PHE A 19 7.48 -4.37 20.87
N GLN A 20 6.80 -3.31 21.34
CA GLN A 20 7.38 -1.99 21.57
C GLN A 20 8.00 -1.83 22.96
N ASN A 21 7.49 -2.53 23.98
CA ASN A 21 7.93 -2.36 25.37
C ASN A 21 9.16 -3.23 25.72
N LYS A 22 10.20 -3.18 24.87
CA LYS A 22 11.44 -3.95 25.11
C LYS A 22 12.24 -3.28 26.21
N LYS A 23 12.44 -3.97 27.34
CA LYS A 23 13.49 -3.62 28.30
C LYS A 23 14.85 -3.91 27.64
N ARG A 24 15.80 -2.97 27.76
CA ARG A 24 17.17 -3.19 27.29
C ARG A 24 17.80 -4.31 28.10
N VAL A 25 17.86 -5.51 27.52
CA VAL A 25 18.68 -6.62 28.01
C VAL A 25 19.92 -6.63 27.13
N LEU A 26 21.11 -6.79 27.73
CA LEU A 26 22.39 -6.90 27.02
C LEU A 26 22.43 -8.22 26.24
N VAL A 27 21.73 -8.31 25.11
CA VAL A 27 21.76 -9.45 24.20
C VAL A 27 22.21 -8.93 22.83
N GLY A 28 23.23 -9.58 22.26
CA GLY A 28 23.80 -9.24 20.97
C GLY A 28 22.74 -9.20 19.86
N GLU A 29 22.91 -8.28 18.92
CA GLU A 29 21.94 -8.03 17.86
C GLU A 29 21.82 -9.26 16.94
N GLY A 30 20.77 -10.07 17.15
CA GLY A 30 20.33 -11.06 16.18
C GLY A 30 19.86 -10.34 14.93
N GLY A 31 20.63 -10.49 13.84
CA GLY A 31 20.36 -9.85 12.55
C GLY A 31 18.95 -10.13 12.08
N LYS A 32 18.16 -9.08 11.86
CA LYS A 32 16.92 -9.20 11.12
C LYS A 32 17.27 -9.27 9.64
N GLU A 33 17.12 -10.45 9.07
CA GLU A 33 17.15 -10.66 7.63
C GLU A 33 15.96 -9.93 6.99
N ASN A 34 16.23 -8.72 6.52
CA ASN A 34 15.27 -7.95 5.75
C ASN A 34 15.32 -8.48 4.31
N LEU A 35 14.29 -9.23 3.90
CA LEU A 35 14.01 -9.51 2.49
C LEU A 35 13.71 -8.16 1.80
N THR A 36 14.76 -7.46 1.37
CA THR A 36 14.68 -6.15 0.74
C THR A 36 14.28 -6.31 -0.72
N CYS A 37 12.98 -6.18 -1.00
CA CYS A 37 12.61 -5.42 -2.19
C CYS A 37 13.15 -4.00 -1.97
N ILE A 38 14.15 -3.61 -2.75
CA ILE A 38 15.01 -2.40 -2.64
C ILE A 38 14.23 -1.06 -2.57
N LEU A 39 12.90 -1.05 -2.61
CA LEU A 39 12.17 0.03 -3.26
C LEU A 39 11.58 1.15 -2.39
N PHE A 40 11.47 1.07 -1.05
CA PHE A 40 10.85 2.19 -0.31
C PHE A 40 11.46 2.48 1.07
N LEU A 41 12.47 3.36 1.09
CA LEU A 41 13.04 3.96 2.32
C LEU A 41 11.96 4.58 3.22
N GLN A 42 10.97 5.26 2.60
CA GLN A 42 9.84 5.87 3.33
C GLN A 42 8.99 4.86 4.12
N ALA A 43 8.94 3.59 3.72
CA ALA A 43 8.21 2.57 4.47
C ALA A 43 8.99 2.05 5.68
N ILE A 44 10.32 2.15 5.64
CA ILE A 44 11.22 1.73 6.73
C ILE A 44 11.28 2.83 7.80
N ASP A 45 11.49 4.08 7.37
CA ASP A 45 11.65 5.24 8.26
C ASP A 45 10.31 5.87 8.68
N GLY A 46 9.22 5.53 7.97
CA GLY A 46 7.90 6.11 8.16
C GLY A 46 7.23 5.69 9.47
N ILE A 47 6.68 6.67 10.19
CA ILE A 47 5.97 6.47 11.46
C ILE A 47 4.46 6.34 11.21
N TYR A 48 4.04 5.47 10.28
CA TYR A 48 2.61 5.22 10.02
C TYR A 48 2.25 3.78 10.37
N ILE A 49 0.99 3.58 10.78
CA ILE A 49 0.47 2.25 11.08
C ILE A 49 -0.67 1.95 10.12
N ASP A 50 -0.44 0.95 9.27
CA ASP A 50 -1.41 0.48 8.29
C ASP A 50 -1.37 -1.05 8.17
N LYS A 51 -2.46 -1.70 8.59
CA LYS A 51 -2.61 -3.15 8.55
C LYS A 51 -2.74 -3.69 7.13
N LYS A 52 -3.18 -2.86 6.18
CA LYS A 52 -3.41 -3.24 4.78
C LYS A 52 -2.22 -2.95 3.87
N CYS A 53 -1.17 -2.31 4.40
CA CYS A 53 0.06 -2.04 3.66
C CYS A 53 0.78 -3.36 3.30
N PRO A 54 1.26 -3.53 2.07
CA PRO A 54 2.00 -4.74 1.67
C PRO A 54 3.42 -4.81 2.24
N PHE A 55 3.97 -3.72 2.77
CA PHE A 55 5.33 -3.67 3.31
C PHE A 55 5.35 -3.88 4.83
N THR A 56 4.53 -3.11 5.54
CA THR A 56 4.52 -3.04 7.00
C THR A 56 3.40 -3.88 7.62
N GLY A 57 2.35 -4.18 6.85
CA GLY A 57 1.19 -4.95 7.27
C GLY A 57 1.31 -6.44 6.97
N ASN A 58 0.26 -7.20 7.28
CA ASN A 58 0.21 -8.65 7.02
C ASN A 58 -0.54 -8.96 5.72
N VAL A 59 -0.15 -8.28 4.63
CA VAL A 59 -0.76 -8.45 3.30
C VAL A 59 0.33 -8.84 2.32
N SER A 60 0.18 -9.99 1.65
CA SER A 60 1.10 -10.43 0.60
C SER A 60 0.54 -10.11 -0.79
N ILE A 61 1.38 -9.62 -1.68
CA ILE A 61 1.02 -9.35 -3.08
C ILE A 61 1.04 -10.69 -3.83
N ARG A 62 -0.07 -11.06 -4.47
CA ARG A 62 -0.21 -12.30 -5.25
C ARG A 62 -1.12 -12.08 -6.46
N GLY A 63 -0.95 -12.89 -7.50
CA GLY A 63 -1.79 -12.84 -8.69
C GLY A 63 -1.37 -11.79 -9.70
N ARG A 64 -2.33 -11.05 -10.26
CA ARG A 64 -2.12 -10.15 -11.40
C ARG A 64 -1.61 -8.78 -10.97
N ILE A 65 -0.55 -8.30 -11.62
CA ILE A 65 -0.05 -6.91 -11.49
C ILE A 65 -0.71 -6.06 -12.57
N LEU A 66 -1.33 -4.95 -12.18
CA LEU A 66 -2.13 -4.11 -13.07
C LEU A 66 -1.63 -2.67 -13.04
N SER A 67 -1.44 -2.08 -14.21
CA SER A 67 -1.10 -0.65 -14.36
C SER A 67 -2.31 0.15 -14.83
N GLY A 68 -2.44 1.39 -14.35
CA GLY A 68 -3.53 2.30 -14.68
C GLY A 68 -3.26 3.71 -14.18
N VAL A 69 -4.10 4.66 -14.58
CA VAL A 69 -3.97 6.09 -14.21
C VAL A 69 -4.85 6.38 -12.99
N VAL A 70 -4.32 7.14 -12.03
CA VAL A 70 -5.08 7.57 -10.85
C VAL A 70 -6.11 8.63 -11.25
N THR A 71 -7.40 8.36 -10.99
CA THR A 71 -8.48 9.30 -11.34
C THR A 71 -8.97 10.10 -10.14
N LYS A 72 -9.11 9.45 -8.97
CA LYS A 72 -9.61 10.10 -7.74
C LYS A 72 -8.82 9.65 -6.52
N MET A 73 -8.50 10.60 -5.64
CA MET A 73 -7.82 10.39 -4.35
C MET A 73 -8.61 10.93 -3.15
N LYS A 74 -9.94 10.97 -3.24
CA LYS A 74 -10.78 11.61 -2.22
C LYS A 74 -11.02 10.77 -0.97
N MET A 75 -10.76 9.47 -1.04
CA MET A 75 -10.96 8.56 0.10
C MET A 75 -9.69 8.42 0.92
N GLN A 76 -9.83 8.20 2.21
CA GLN A 76 -8.68 7.96 3.08
C GLN A 76 -7.99 6.63 2.71
N ARG A 77 -6.69 6.69 2.40
CA ARG A 77 -5.83 5.52 2.08
C ARG A 77 -6.36 4.61 0.95
N THR A 78 -7.23 5.12 0.08
CA THR A 78 -7.77 4.38 -1.08
C THR A 78 -7.89 5.30 -2.28
N ILE A 79 -7.48 4.81 -3.44
CA ILE A 79 -7.55 5.52 -4.71
C ILE A 79 -8.41 4.77 -5.72
N VAL A 80 -8.97 5.49 -6.68
CA VAL A 80 -9.63 4.88 -7.83
C VAL A 80 -8.72 5.01 -9.04
N ILE A 81 -8.29 3.88 -9.58
CA ILE A 81 -7.53 3.80 -10.82
C ILE A 81 -8.46 3.53 -11.99
N ARG A 82 -8.14 4.11 -13.14
CA ARG A 82 -8.79 3.88 -14.42
C ARG A 82 -7.86 3.12 -15.33
N ARG A 83 -8.41 2.11 -16.00
CA ARG A 83 -7.72 1.32 -17.02
C ARG A 83 -8.49 1.41 -18.32
N ASP A 84 -7.90 2.10 -19.29
CA ASP A 84 -8.42 2.17 -20.64
C ASP A 84 -7.90 0.97 -21.45
N TYR A 85 -8.77 0.35 -22.24
CA TYR A 85 -8.44 -0.76 -23.13
C TYR A 85 -9.29 -0.68 -24.40
N LEU A 86 -8.78 -1.27 -25.47
CA LEU A 86 -9.49 -1.36 -26.73
C LEU A 86 -10.25 -2.69 -26.80
N HIS A 87 -11.55 -2.62 -27.07
CA HIS A 87 -12.40 -3.80 -27.25
C HIS A 87 -12.69 -4.00 -28.74
N TYR A 88 -12.45 -5.20 -29.25
CA TYR A 88 -12.64 -5.51 -30.67
C TYR A 88 -14.09 -5.91 -30.95
N ILE A 89 -14.71 -5.31 -31.97
CA ILE A 89 -16.06 -5.64 -32.41
C ILE A 89 -15.98 -6.41 -33.74
N ARG A 90 -16.17 -7.73 -33.67
CA ARG A 90 -16.05 -8.65 -34.82
C ARG A 90 -16.97 -8.31 -35.98
N LYS A 91 -18.19 -7.80 -35.72
CA LYS A 91 -19.14 -7.43 -36.79
C LYS A 91 -18.62 -6.32 -37.69
N TYR A 92 -17.85 -5.38 -37.14
CA TYR A 92 -17.42 -4.18 -37.84
C TYR A 92 -15.91 -4.15 -38.11
N ASN A 93 -15.17 -5.19 -37.71
CA ASN A 93 -13.71 -5.27 -37.77
C ASN A 93 -13.00 -4.01 -37.24
N ARG A 94 -13.55 -3.41 -36.17
CA ARG A 94 -13.06 -2.15 -35.56
C ARG A 94 -12.91 -2.30 -34.05
N PHE A 95 -12.06 -1.47 -33.45
CA PHE A 95 -11.91 -1.37 -32.00
C PHE A 95 -12.69 -0.18 -31.45
N GLU A 96 -13.24 -0.35 -30.25
CA GLU A 96 -13.83 0.72 -29.45
C GLU A 96 -13.03 0.94 -28.15
N LYS A 97 -12.97 2.19 -27.69
CA LYS A 97 -12.33 2.52 -26.41
C LYS A 97 -13.29 2.19 -25.27
N ARG A 98 -12.85 1.34 -24.34
CA ARG A 98 -13.55 1.04 -23.08
C ARG A 98 -12.65 1.37 -21.90
N HIS A 99 -13.26 1.56 -20.74
CA HIS A 99 -12.53 1.74 -19.51
C HIS A 99 -13.17 0.97 -18.36
N LYS A 100 -12.37 0.63 -17.36
CA LYS A 100 -12.83 0.09 -16.09
C LYS A 100 -12.20 0.89 -14.95
N ASN A 101 -13.02 1.22 -13.97
CA ASN A 101 -12.58 1.86 -12.73
C ASN A 101 -12.42 0.78 -11.66
N MET A 102 -11.34 0.84 -10.90
CA MET A 102 -11.05 -0.11 -9.83
C MET A 102 -10.58 0.66 -8.60
N SER A 103 -11.09 0.30 -7.42
CA SER A 103 -10.61 0.81 -6.14
C SER A 103 -9.38 0.03 -5.70
N VAL A 104 -8.36 0.75 -5.26
CA VAL A 104 -7.07 0.19 -4.83
C VAL A 104 -6.65 0.86 -3.53
N HIS A 105 -6.15 0.06 -2.59
CA HIS A 105 -5.59 0.57 -1.33
C HIS A 105 -4.27 1.29 -1.60
N LEU A 106 -4.11 2.48 -1.04
CA LEU A 106 -2.89 3.28 -1.13
C LEU A 106 -2.28 3.40 0.27
N SER A 107 -1.13 2.73 0.45
CA SER A 107 -0.34 2.86 1.68
C SER A 107 0.18 4.30 1.83
N PRO A 108 0.24 4.86 3.06
CA PRO A 108 0.84 6.17 3.33
C PRO A 108 2.31 6.31 2.91
N ALA A 109 3.02 5.19 2.69
CA ALA A 109 4.38 5.17 2.15
C ALA A 109 4.49 5.66 0.69
N PHE A 110 3.38 5.74 -0.03
CA PHE A 110 3.35 6.30 -1.38
C PHE A 110 2.72 7.68 -1.29
N ARG A 111 3.57 8.70 -1.22
CA ARG A 111 3.16 10.10 -1.18
C ARG A 111 3.93 10.93 -2.19
#